data_AF-A0A520P411-F1
#
_entry.id   AF-A0A520P411-F1
#
_cell.length_a   1.000
_cell.length_b   1.000
_cell.length_c   1.000
_cell.angle_alpha   90.00
_cell.angle_beta   90.00
_cell.angle_gamma   90.00
#
_symmetry.space_group_name_H-M   'P 1'
#
loop_
_entity.id
_entity.type
_entity.pdbx_description
1 polymer ?
#
loop_
_entity_poly.entity_id
_entity_poly.type
_entity_poly.pdbx_seq_one_letter_code
_entity_poly.pdbx_strand_id
1 'polypeptide(L)'
;MKRNVALLIFTLTFFFGCGASAPSGFLYPAEKSMEVRYLCRLPYLDTSAPHQSWSKSTPSWIFLNETKVIVYFKNDRTFVLARTSEITLPPGKYRCIL
;
A
#
# COMPACT_ATOMS: atom_id res chain seq x y z
N MET A 1 -12.35 48.28 33.17
CA MET A 1 -11.90 46.90 32.89
C MET A 1 -12.54 46.34 31.61
N LYS A 2 -12.18 46.82 30.42
CA LYS A 2 -12.71 46.29 29.14
C LYS A 2 -11.63 46.03 28.07
N ARG A 3 -10.38 46.39 28.33
CA ARG A 3 -9.27 46.33 27.35
C ARG A 3 -8.57 44.98 27.28
N ASN A 4 -8.79 44.09 28.25
CA ASN A 4 -8.10 42.79 28.33
C ASN A 4 -8.89 41.63 27.68
N VAL A 5 -10.18 41.82 27.39
CA VAL A 5 -11.02 40.77 26.79
C VAL A 5 -10.77 40.64 25.29
N ALA A 6 -10.55 41.76 24.59
CA ALA A 6 -10.30 41.77 23.15
C ALA A 6 -8.99 41.07 22.77
N LEU A 7 -7.94 41.21 23.60
CA LEU A 7 -6.65 40.55 23.41
C LEU A 7 -6.75 39.02 23.57
N LEU A 8 -7.66 38.54 24.44
CA LEU A 8 -7.85 37.12 24.70
C LEU A 8 -8.61 36.42 23.57
N ILE A 9 -9.50 37.14 22.88
CA ILE A 9 -10.26 36.61 21.73
C ILE A 9 -9.36 36.50 20.49
N PHE A 10 -8.42 37.43 20.32
CA PHE A 10 -7.51 37.43 19.16
C PHE A 10 -6.45 36.31 19.23
N THR A 11 -6.02 35.90 20.43
CA THR A 11 -5.09 34.78 20.57
C THR A 11 -5.76 33.42 20.36
N LEU A 12 -7.05 33.28 20.69
CA LEU A 12 -7.79 32.01 20.54
C LEU A 12 -8.10 31.65 19.08
N THR A 13 -8.24 32.63 18.18
CA THR A 13 -8.57 32.36 16.77
C THR A 13 -7.34 32.06 15.90
N PHE A 14 -6.14 32.44 16.33
CA PHE A 14 -4.92 32.21 15.54
C PHE A 14 -4.30 30.82 15.71
N PHE A 15 -4.61 30.08 16.79
CA PHE A 15 -4.02 28.77 17.05
C PHE A 15 -4.78 27.57 16.46
N PHE A 16 -6.00 27.76 15.92
CA PHE A 16 -6.81 26.67 15.36
C PHE A 16 -6.66 26.45 13.85
N GLY A 17 -5.74 27.16 13.19
CA GLY A 17 -5.60 27.15 11.73
C GLY A 17 -4.62 26.13 11.14
N CYS A 18 -3.82 25.41 11.94
CA CYS A 18 -2.87 24.43 11.42
C CYS A 18 -3.50 23.03 11.39
N GLY A 19 -4.57 22.88 10.59
CA GLY A 19 -4.93 21.56 10.09
C GLY A 19 -3.82 21.13 9.14
N ALA A 20 -2.92 20.26 9.61
CA ALA A 20 -1.91 19.67 8.77
C ALA A 20 -2.61 19.07 7.54
N SER A 21 -2.46 19.72 6.39
CA SER A 21 -2.87 19.14 5.13
C SER A 21 -2.09 17.84 5.00
N ALA A 22 -2.80 16.70 4.95
CA ALA A 22 -2.16 15.46 4.56
C ALA A 22 -1.44 15.74 3.23
N PRO A 23 -0.13 15.48 3.14
CA PRO A 23 0.63 15.88 1.97
C PRO A 23 -0.03 15.29 0.73
N SER A 24 -0.34 16.15 -0.24
CA SER A 24 -0.97 15.72 -1.50
C SER A 24 -0.07 14.66 -2.13
N GLY A 25 -0.58 13.44 -2.20
CA GLY A 25 0.18 12.24 -2.54
C GLY A 25 0.56 12.18 -4.01
N PHE A 26 1.47 13.03 -4.45
CA PHE A 26 2.45 12.70 -5.46
C PHE A 26 3.76 12.34 -4.76
N LEU A 27 3.68 11.41 -3.81
CA LEU A 27 4.79 10.96 -2.97
C LEU A 27 5.04 9.49 -3.26
N TYR A 28 6.29 9.15 -3.59
CA TYR A 28 6.70 7.79 -3.88
C TYR A 28 6.15 6.79 -2.85
N PRO A 29 5.63 5.62 -3.28
CA PRO A 29 5.21 4.59 -2.36
C PRO A 29 6.36 4.24 -1.41
N ALA A 30 6.08 4.15 -0.11
CA ALA A 30 7.05 3.65 0.87
C ALA A 30 7.63 2.31 0.39
N GLU A 31 8.91 2.04 0.70
CA GLU A 31 9.66 0.89 0.18
C GLU A 31 8.89 -0.43 0.27
N LYS A 32 8.26 -0.72 1.43
CA LYS A 32 7.42 -1.91 1.63
C LYS A 32 6.20 -1.97 0.72
N SER A 33 5.58 -0.83 0.42
CA SER A 33 4.44 -0.77 -0.51
C SER A 33 4.85 -0.94 -1.97
N MET A 34 6.07 -0.53 -2.33
CA MET A 34 6.66 -0.82 -3.64
C MET A 34 6.95 -2.31 -3.79
N GLU A 35 7.49 -2.95 -2.76
CA GLU A 35 7.76 -4.40 -2.74
C GLU A 35 6.45 -5.20 -2.89
N VAL A 36 5.38 -4.83 -2.16
CA VAL A 36 4.06 -5.45 -2.34
C VAL A 36 3.57 -5.30 -3.79
N ARG A 37 3.68 -4.11 -4.37
CA ARG A 37 3.30 -3.85 -5.77
C ARG A 37 4.09 -4.71 -6.75
N TYR A 38 5.39 -4.84 -6.53
CA TYR A 38 6.26 -5.69 -7.35
C TYR A 38 5.83 -7.16 -7.27
N LEU A 39 5.65 -7.70 -6.07
CA LEU A 39 5.17 -9.07 -5.85
C LEU A 39 3.79 -9.33 -6.48
N CYS A 40 2.89 -8.35 -6.45
CA CYS A 40 1.58 -8.47 -7.10
C CYS A 40 1.66 -8.50 -8.63
N ARG A 41 2.71 -7.93 -9.24
CA ARG A 41 2.89 -7.87 -10.71
C ARG A 41 3.71 -9.01 -11.28
N LEU A 42 4.54 -9.65 -10.44
CA LEU A 42 5.40 -10.78 -10.79
C LEU A 42 4.71 -11.88 -11.62
N PRO A 43 3.46 -12.31 -11.32
CA PRO A 43 2.78 -13.30 -12.15
C PRO A 43 2.70 -12.90 -13.63
N TYR A 44 2.48 -11.63 -13.94
CA TYR A 44 2.35 -11.17 -15.33
C TYR A 44 3.67 -11.14 -16.11
N LEU A 45 4.81 -11.26 -15.43
CA LEU A 45 6.13 -11.33 -16.05
C LEU A 45 6.49 -12.77 -16.47
N ASP A 46 5.75 -13.75 -15.98
CA ASP A 46 5.93 -15.16 -16.34
C ASP A 46 5.54 -15.40 -17.80
N THR A 47 6.36 -16.15 -18.55
CA THR A 47 6.11 -16.41 -19.98
C THR A 47 4.88 -17.27 -20.22
N SER A 48 4.44 -18.07 -19.24
CA SER A 48 3.21 -18.84 -19.32
C SER A 48 1.96 -18.01 -19.04
N ALA A 49 2.11 -16.77 -18.52
CA ALA A 49 1.00 -15.93 -18.12
C ALA A 49 -0.12 -15.83 -19.18
N PRO A 50 0.15 -15.62 -20.49
CA PRO A 50 -0.93 -15.49 -21.48
C PRO A 50 -1.90 -16.68 -21.54
N HIS A 51 -1.47 -17.88 -21.12
CA HIS A 51 -2.26 -19.11 -21.13
C HIS A 51 -2.94 -19.41 -19.79
N GLN A 52 -2.65 -18.62 -18.75
CA GLN A 52 -3.14 -18.85 -17.41
C GLN A 52 -4.52 -18.20 -17.20
N SER A 53 -5.40 -18.90 -16.50
CA SER A 53 -6.75 -18.40 -16.19
C SER A 53 -6.76 -17.14 -15.29
N TRP A 54 -5.68 -16.89 -14.54
CA TRP A 54 -5.53 -15.70 -13.70
C TRP A 54 -4.97 -14.47 -14.46
N SER A 55 -4.44 -14.64 -15.67
CA SER A 55 -3.69 -13.60 -16.39
C SER A 55 -4.47 -12.35 -16.76
N LYS A 56 -5.79 -12.47 -16.90
CA LYS A 56 -6.70 -11.33 -17.18
C LYS A 56 -7.39 -10.80 -15.92
N SER A 57 -7.15 -11.42 -14.77
CA SER A 57 -7.75 -11.06 -13.49
C SER A 57 -6.83 -10.13 -12.72
N THR A 58 -7.39 -9.29 -11.86
CA THR A 58 -6.61 -8.37 -11.01
C THR A 58 -6.14 -9.09 -9.74
N PRO A 59 -4.85 -9.02 -9.35
CA PRO A 59 -4.38 -9.48 -8.06
C PRO A 59 -5.02 -8.62 -6.97
N SER A 60 -5.43 -9.27 -5.89
CA SER A 60 -6.18 -8.68 -4.79
C SER A 60 -5.39 -8.71 -3.48
N TRP A 61 -4.71 -9.83 -3.23
CA TRP A 61 -3.96 -10.07 -2.02
C TRP A 61 -2.68 -10.85 -2.34
N ILE A 62 -1.68 -10.67 -1.49
CA ILE A 62 -0.55 -11.59 -1.37
C ILE A 62 -0.50 -12.15 0.05
N PHE A 63 -0.15 -13.43 0.14
CA PHE A 63 0.13 -14.12 1.40
C PHE A 63 1.58 -14.56 1.38
N LEU A 64 2.37 -14.02 2.30
CA LEU A 64 3.78 -14.37 2.46
C LEU A 64 3.91 -15.32 3.64
N ASN A 65 4.58 -16.43 3.40
CA ASN A 65 5.10 -17.31 4.43
C ASN A 65 6.64 -17.26 4.43
N GLU A 66 7.29 -18.07 5.25
CA GLU A 66 8.74 -18.22 5.30
C GLU A 66 9.34 -18.71 3.99
N THR A 67 8.61 -19.53 3.23
CA THR A 67 9.15 -20.22 2.04
C THR A 67 8.50 -19.79 0.72
N LYS A 68 7.33 -19.18 0.76
CA LYS A 68 6.53 -18.91 -0.46
C LYS A 68 5.77 -17.59 -0.37
N VAL A 69 5.50 -17.03 -1.54
CA VAL A 69 4.54 -15.95 -1.74
C VAL A 69 3.42 -16.46 -2.63
N ILE A 70 2.19 -16.28 -2.17
CA ILE A 70 0.98 -16.66 -2.89
C ILE A 70 0.26 -15.39 -3.30
N VAL A 71 0.11 -15.17 -4.60
CA VAL A 71 -0.68 -14.07 -5.17
C VAL A 71 -2.09 -14.56 -5.43
N TYR A 72 -3.09 -13.91 -4.85
CA TYR A 72 -4.51 -14.24 -4.97
C TYR A 72 -5.23 -13.24 -5.86
N PHE A 73 -5.91 -13.73 -6.89
CA PHE A 73 -6.63 -12.93 -7.88
C PHE A 73 -8.11 -12.83 -7.57
N LYS A 74 -8.79 -11.81 -8.11
CA LYS A 74 -10.24 -11.60 -7.91
C LYS A 74 -11.14 -12.72 -8.43
N ASN A 75 -10.62 -13.61 -9.27
CA ASN A 75 -11.34 -14.76 -9.82
C ASN A 75 -11.04 -16.05 -9.05
N ASP A 76 -10.62 -15.92 -7.78
CA ASP A 76 -10.30 -17.02 -6.86
C ASP A 76 -9.19 -17.95 -7.34
N ARG A 77 -8.34 -17.46 -8.25
CA ARG A 77 -7.14 -18.15 -8.71
C ARG A 77 -5.91 -17.65 -7.97
N THR A 78 -4.88 -18.47 -7.97
CA THR A 78 -3.62 -18.17 -7.30
C THR A 78 -2.41 -18.41 -8.18
N PHE A 79 -1.37 -17.63 -7.95
CA PHE A 79 -0.02 -17.88 -8.45
C PHE A 79 0.93 -18.02 -7.26
N VAL A 80 1.84 -18.99 -7.30
CA VAL A 80 2.77 -19.29 -6.20
C VAL A 80 4.18 -19.10 -6.70
N LEU A 81 4.97 -18.33 -5.95
CA LEU A 81 6.41 -18.19 -6.17
C LEU A 81 7.17 -18.54 -4.89
N ALA A 82 8.40 -19.00 -5.05
CA ALA A 82 9.31 -19.20 -3.94
C ALA A 82 9.68 -17.86 -3.31
N ARG A 83 9.81 -17.83 -1.98
CA ARG A 83 10.34 -16.65 -1.29
C ARG A 83 11.86 -16.66 -1.43
N THR A 84 12.41 -15.54 -1.91
CA THR A 84 13.86 -15.32 -2.02
C THR A 84 14.36 -14.44 -0.88
N SER A 85 15.69 -14.40 -0.69
CA SER A 85 16.34 -13.51 0.28
C SER A 85 16.19 -12.02 -0.04
N GLU A 86 15.78 -11.69 -1.26
CA GLU A 86 15.50 -10.32 -1.71
C GLU A 86 14.17 -9.79 -1.18
N ILE A 87 13.27 -10.69 -0.75
CA ILE A 87 11.95 -10.32 -0.22
C ILE A 87 12.08 -9.98 1.27
N THR A 88 12.06 -8.68 1.55
CA THR A 88 12.21 -8.09 2.88
C THR A 88 10.87 -7.91 3.61
N LEU A 89 9.74 -8.17 2.95
CA LEU A 89 8.44 -8.19 3.58
C LEU A 89 8.34 -9.32 4.61
N PRO A 90 7.87 -9.05 5.85
CA PRO A 90 7.63 -10.11 6.82
C PRO A 90 6.50 -11.06 6.35
N PRO A 91 6.42 -12.27 6.92
CA PRO A 91 5.26 -13.13 6.71
C PRO A 91 3.97 -12.42 7.09
N GLY A 92 2.93 -12.57 6.27
CA GLY A 92 1.68 -11.87 6.49
C GLY A 92 0.78 -11.78 5.26
N LYS A 93 -0.32 -11.05 5.42
CA LYS A 93 -1.31 -10.78 4.38
C LYS A 93 -1.22 -9.32 3.97
N TYR A 94 -1.03 -9.06 2.68
CA TYR A 94 -0.94 -7.70 2.13
C TYR A 94 -1.90 -7.50 0.98
N ARG A 95 -2.49 -6.31 0.89
CA ARG A 95 -3.40 -5.94 -0.18
C ARG A 95 -2.61 -5.50 -1.40
N CYS A 96 -2.95 -6.04 -2.57
CA CYS A 96 -2.44 -5.51 -3.83
C CYS A 96 -3.10 -4.16 -4.13
N ILE A 97 -2.29 -3.10 -4.20
CA ILE A 97 -2.71 -1.76 -4.63
C ILE A 97 -1.97 -1.47 -5.93
N LEU A 98 -2.57 -1.87 -7.05
CA LEU A 98 -1.97 -1.75 -8.38
C LEU A 98 -1.86 -0.31 -8.88
#